data_AF-A0A3N7A5G3-F1
#
_entry.id   AF-A0A3N7A5G3-F1
#
_cell.length_a   1.000
_cell.length_b   1.000
_cell.length_c   1.000
_cell.angle_alpha   90.00
_cell.angle_beta   90.00
_cell.angle_gamma   90.00
#
_symmetry.space_group_name_H-M   'P 1'
#
loop_
_entity.id
_entity.type
_entity.pdbx_description
1 polymer ?
#
loop_
_entity_poly.entity_id
_entity_poly.type
_entity_poly.pdbx_seq_one_letter_code
_entity_poly.pdbx_strand_id
1 'polypeptide(L)'
;MMISTASVWAQKNSTRTTTYKGNKLEWEMVNDKVTSVSQYTGKDTIVKVLNRGHLLSLNGVKVGNDVATKTRKSIEKYLKKNIAKEKMKVPKFNNNDLRIHLSNCVLNETGKIVYFELFFFPKKDDLQLYPNEYTPEVKAYLSKVEQMVDNAPLFNNEQQQPLYFAEPIVIE
;
A
#
# COMPACT_ATOMS: atom_id res chain seq x y z
N MET A 1 24.50 25.57 -23.55
CA MET A 1 24.00 24.94 -22.31
C MET A 1 24.01 23.43 -22.51
N MET A 2 24.84 22.69 -21.78
CA MET A 2 24.75 21.23 -21.78
C MET A 2 23.68 20.82 -20.77
N ILE A 3 22.56 20.29 -21.25
CA ILE A 3 21.59 19.61 -20.40
C ILE A 3 22.30 18.36 -19.89
N SER A 4 22.56 18.34 -18.58
CA SER A 4 23.07 17.17 -17.86
C SER A 4 22.17 15.96 -18.15
N THR A 5 22.67 15.02 -18.95
CA THR A 5 22.02 13.74 -19.27
C THR A 5 21.98 12.79 -18.06
N ALA A 6 22.60 13.16 -16.94
CA ALA A 6 22.60 12.37 -15.72
C ALA A 6 21.24 12.35 -14.98
N SER A 7 20.35 13.33 -15.22
CA SER A 7 19.06 13.40 -14.50
C SER A 7 17.99 12.45 -15.04
N VAL A 8 18.03 12.11 -16.33
CA VAL A 8 16.98 11.29 -16.99
C VAL A 8 17.15 9.80 -16.70
N TRP A 9 18.37 9.35 -16.40
CA TRP A 9 18.63 7.94 -16.04
C TRP A 9 18.45 7.64 -14.54
N ALA A 10 18.59 8.65 -13.66
CA ALA A 10 18.34 8.49 -12.23
C ALA A 10 16.83 8.42 -11.87
N GLN A 11 15.95 8.88 -12.75
CA GLN A 11 14.49 8.84 -12.56
C GLN A 11 13.83 7.51 -12.96
N LYS A 12 14.55 6.58 -13.62
CA LYS A 12 13.92 5.38 -14.22
C LYS A 12 13.54 4.26 -13.27
N ASN A 13 13.90 4.32 -11.98
CA ASN A 13 13.58 3.29 -10.98
C ASN A 13 12.74 3.79 -9.80
N SER A 14 12.29 5.05 -9.79
CA SER A 14 11.53 5.60 -8.65
C SER A 14 10.05 5.24 -8.68
N THR A 15 9.52 4.79 -9.82
CA THR A 15 8.10 4.44 -9.94
C THR A 15 7.84 3.14 -10.70
N ARG A 16 6.74 2.45 -10.37
CA ARG A 16 6.30 1.23 -11.06
C ARG A 16 4.80 1.25 -11.28
N THR A 17 4.36 0.86 -12.48
CA THR A 17 2.93 0.68 -12.76
C THR A 17 2.52 -0.79 -12.64
N THR A 18 1.38 -1.05 -12.00
CA THR A 18 0.74 -2.38 -11.93
C THR A 18 -0.73 -2.29 -12.31
N THR A 19 -1.33 -3.39 -12.78
CA THR A 19 -2.77 -3.47 -13.01
C THR A 19 -3.42 -4.33 -11.93
N TYR A 20 -4.47 -3.83 -11.27
CA TYR A 20 -5.22 -4.55 -10.24
C TYR A 20 -6.73 -4.32 -10.37
N LYS A 21 -7.51 -5.39 -10.52
CA LYS A 21 -8.99 -5.34 -10.67
C LYS A 21 -9.45 -4.30 -11.73
N GLY A 22 -8.76 -4.24 -12.88
CA GLY A 22 -9.04 -3.29 -13.96
C GLY A 22 -8.49 -1.87 -13.75
N ASN A 23 -7.89 -1.57 -12.59
CA ASN A 23 -7.29 -0.27 -12.31
C ASN A 23 -5.79 -0.26 -12.62
N LYS A 24 -5.31 0.86 -13.19
CA LYS A 24 -3.89 1.14 -13.39
C LYS A 24 -3.35 1.90 -12.18
N LEU A 25 -2.44 1.28 -11.44
CA LEU A 25 -1.85 1.80 -10.22
C LEU A 25 -0.40 2.18 -10.49
N GLU A 26 0.00 3.40 -10.14
CA GLU A 26 1.40 3.84 -10.18
C GLU A 26 1.93 4.01 -8.77
N TRP A 27 3.08 3.39 -8.50
CA TRP A 27 3.70 3.30 -7.19
C TRP A 27 5.00 4.06 -7.14
N GLU A 28 5.33 4.63 -5.99
CA GLU A 28 6.70 4.93 -5.61
C GLU A 28 7.43 3.62 -5.30
N MET A 29 8.67 3.49 -5.76
CA MET A 29 9.54 2.37 -5.44
C MET A 29 10.56 2.81 -4.41
N VAL A 30 10.55 2.16 -3.24
CA VAL A 30 11.44 2.47 -2.11
C VAL A 30 12.49 1.39 -1.95
N ASN A 31 13.72 1.81 -1.66
CA ASN A 31 14.79 0.87 -1.32
C ASN A 31 14.57 0.36 0.10
N ASP A 32 14.32 -0.93 0.22
CA ASP A 32 14.09 -1.60 1.50
C ASP A 32 15.18 -2.64 1.78
N LYS A 33 15.39 -2.96 3.05
CA LYS A 33 16.30 -4.01 3.49
C LYS A 33 15.48 -5.19 3.94
N VAL A 34 15.71 -6.33 3.30
CA VAL A 34 14.92 -7.52 3.54
C VAL A 34 15.77 -8.70 3.97
N THR A 35 15.37 -9.37 5.06
CA THR A 35 16.01 -10.60 5.52
C THR A 35 15.49 -11.77 4.70
N SER A 36 16.37 -12.40 3.94
CA SER A 36 16.07 -13.59 3.13
C SER A 36 16.96 -14.75 3.55
N VAL A 37 16.45 -15.98 3.49
CA VAL A 37 17.30 -17.16 3.70
C VAL A 37 18.08 -17.41 2.42
N SER A 38 19.41 -17.37 2.48
CA SER A 38 20.26 -17.67 1.35
C SER A 38 20.06 -19.12 0.92
N GLN A 39 19.68 -19.34 -0.34
CA GLN A 39 19.57 -20.68 -0.92
C GLN A 39 20.90 -21.45 -0.94
N TYR A 40 22.03 -20.77 -0.83
CA TYR A 40 23.37 -21.37 -0.89
C TYR A 40 23.93 -21.72 0.49
N THR A 41 23.59 -20.93 1.50
CA THR A 41 24.19 -21.07 2.85
C THR A 41 23.20 -21.46 3.91
N GLY A 42 21.89 -21.42 3.63
CA GLY A 42 20.82 -21.68 4.60
C GLY A 42 20.76 -20.68 5.75
N LYS A 43 21.52 -19.57 5.66
CA LYS A 43 21.60 -18.53 6.70
C LYS A 43 20.80 -17.30 6.30
N ASP A 44 20.28 -16.62 7.31
CA ASP A 44 19.65 -15.31 7.15
C ASP A 44 20.66 -14.33 6.55
N THR A 45 20.27 -13.72 5.44
CA THR A 45 21.05 -12.74 4.69
C THR A 45 20.18 -11.52 4.43
N ILE A 46 20.68 -10.35 4.78
CA ILE A 46 20.00 -9.09 4.49
C ILE A 46 20.35 -8.67 3.06
N VAL A 47 19.35 -8.58 2.19
CA VAL A 47 19.47 -8.09 0.81
C VAL A 47 18.72 -6.77 0.67
N LYS A 48 19.16 -5.91 -0.25
CA LYS A 48 18.41 -4.69 -0.60
C LYS A 48 17.47 -5.01 -1.76
N VAL A 49 16.21 -4.62 -1.65
CA VAL A 49 15.21 -4.78 -2.72
C VAL A 49 14.49 -3.46 -2.97
N LEU A 50 13.97 -3.30 -4.19
CA LEU A 50 13.03 -2.23 -4.52
C LEU A 50 11.61 -2.72 -4.23
N ASN A 51 11.00 -2.19 -3.18
CA ASN A 51 9.64 -2.53 -2.76
C ASN A 51 8.64 -1.43 -3.16
N ARG A 52 7.36 -1.78 -3.25
CA ARG A 52 6.28 -0.80 -3.47
C ARG A 52 6.12 0.02 -2.20
N GLY A 53 6.35 1.33 -2.32
CA GLY A 53 6.08 2.32 -1.29
C GLY A 53 4.66 2.86 -1.43
N HIS A 54 4.55 4.16 -1.62
CA HIS A 54 3.27 4.86 -1.66
C HIS A 54 2.60 4.72 -3.03
N LEU A 55 1.27 4.65 -3.06
CA LEU A 55 0.54 4.79 -4.31
C LEU A 55 0.58 6.26 -4.75
N LEU A 56 1.04 6.53 -5.96
CA LEU A 56 1.17 7.86 -6.54
C LEU A 56 -0.03 8.23 -7.42
N SER A 57 -0.54 7.28 -8.20
CA SER A 57 -1.73 7.50 -9.02
C SER A 57 -2.62 6.25 -9.16
N LEU A 58 -3.92 6.50 -9.31
CA LEU A 58 -4.96 5.52 -9.62
C LEU A 58 -5.64 5.95 -10.92
N ASN A 59 -5.55 5.14 -11.97
CA ASN A 59 -6.06 5.42 -13.30
C ASN A 59 -5.59 6.77 -13.88
N GLY A 60 -4.33 7.14 -13.61
CA GLY A 60 -3.74 8.42 -14.04
C GLY A 60 -4.15 9.62 -13.19
N VAL A 61 -5.06 9.46 -12.23
CA VAL A 61 -5.39 10.50 -11.25
C VAL A 61 -4.38 10.41 -10.12
N LYS A 62 -3.64 11.50 -9.89
CA LYS A 62 -2.73 11.58 -8.74
C LYS A 62 -3.53 11.42 -7.46
N VAL A 63 -3.15 10.43 -6.66
CA VAL A 63 -3.70 10.26 -5.32
C VAL A 63 -2.78 11.05 -4.38
N GLY A 64 -3.20 12.26 -4.02
CA GLY A 64 -2.50 13.06 -3.02
C GLY A 64 -2.37 12.25 -1.74
N ASN A 65 -1.13 12.06 -1.29
CA ASN A 65 -0.82 11.14 -0.19
C ASN A 65 -1.55 11.50 1.10
N ASP A 66 -1.97 10.44 1.78
CA ASP A 66 -2.60 10.37 3.09
C ASP A 66 -3.99 11.00 3.22
N VAL A 67 -4.98 10.10 3.26
CA VAL A 67 -6.16 10.27 4.09
C VAL A 67 -5.70 10.85 5.42
N ALA A 68 -6.20 12.05 5.77
CA ALA A 68 -5.77 12.77 6.97
C ALA A 68 -5.69 11.80 8.17
N THR A 69 -4.64 11.90 8.99
CA THR A 69 -4.35 10.94 10.08
C THR A 69 -5.59 10.63 10.94
N LYS A 70 -6.46 11.61 11.16
CA LYS A 70 -7.74 11.47 11.86
C LYS A 70 -8.74 10.57 11.11
N THR A 71 -8.87 10.75 9.81
CA THR A 71 -9.68 9.92 8.93
C THR A 71 -9.10 8.51 8.82
N ARG A 72 -7.78 8.36 8.70
CA ARG A 72 -7.10 7.04 8.74
C ARG A 72 -7.38 6.29 10.04
N LYS A 73 -7.25 6.97 11.19
CA LYS A 73 -7.62 6.41 12.50
C LYS A 73 -9.10 6.01 12.57
N SER A 74 -9.99 6.78 11.95
CA SER A 74 -11.42 6.46 11.87
C SER A 74 -11.67 5.19 11.05
N ILE A 75 -11.00 5.03 9.92
CA ILE A 75 -11.05 3.82 9.07
C ILE A 75 -10.51 2.62 9.85
N GLU A 76 -9.34 2.74 10.48
CA GLU A 76 -8.77 1.66 11.30
C GLU A 76 -9.70 1.24 12.44
N LYS A 77 -10.32 2.22 13.12
CA LYS A 77 -11.29 1.96 14.19
C LYS A 77 -12.52 1.23 13.65
N TYR A 78 -13.02 1.63 12.49
CA TYR A 78 -14.13 0.96 11.82
C TYR A 78 -13.78 -0.50 11.50
N LEU A 79 -12.63 -0.74 10.86
CA LEU A 79 -12.19 -2.10 10.52
C LEU A 79 -12.02 -2.96 11.77
N LYS A 80 -11.29 -2.48 12.79
CA LYS A 80 -11.09 -3.21 14.05
C LYS A 80 -12.41 -3.58 14.74
N LYS A 81 -13.38 -2.65 14.74
CA LYS A 81 -14.71 -2.91 15.32
C LYS A 81 -15.46 -4.01 14.57
N ASN A 82 -15.44 -3.99 13.23
CA ASN A 82 -16.14 -4.99 12.43
C ASN A 82 -15.44 -6.36 12.47
N ILE A 83 -14.11 -6.40 12.43
CA ILE A 83 -13.31 -7.61 12.63
C ILE A 83 -13.65 -8.29 13.97
N ALA A 84 -13.73 -7.50 15.05
CA ALA A 84 -14.10 -8.01 16.37
C ALA A 84 -15.56 -8.50 16.42
N LYS A 85 -16.48 -7.77 15.78
CA LYS A 85 -17.90 -8.14 15.69
C LYS A 85 -18.10 -9.47 14.96
N GLU A 86 -17.38 -9.66 13.86
CA GLU A 86 -17.39 -10.90 13.05
C GLU A 86 -16.59 -12.05 13.68
N LYS A 87 -15.96 -11.83 14.86
CA LYS A 87 -15.10 -12.80 15.54
C LYS A 87 -14.04 -13.40 14.62
N MET A 88 -13.49 -12.57 13.72
CA MET A 88 -12.48 -13.01 12.78
C MET A 88 -11.19 -13.35 13.52
N LYS A 89 -10.69 -14.57 13.29
CA LYS A 89 -9.38 -14.99 13.79
C LYS A 89 -8.28 -14.27 13.01
N VAL A 90 -7.20 -13.93 13.72
CA VAL A 90 -5.98 -13.43 13.09
C VAL A 90 -5.39 -14.58 12.25
N PRO A 91 -5.11 -14.38 10.95
CA PRO A 91 -4.53 -15.41 10.10
C PRO A 91 -3.12 -15.74 10.58
N LYS A 92 -2.70 -17.00 10.39
CA LYS A 92 -1.37 -17.45 10.81
C LYS A 92 -0.43 -17.66 9.63
N PHE A 93 0.86 -17.49 9.91
CA PHE A 93 1.94 -17.87 9.03
C PHE A 93 3.02 -18.58 9.84
N ASN A 94 3.36 -19.82 9.46
CA ASN A 94 4.29 -20.67 10.20
C ASN A 94 3.98 -20.74 11.71
N ASN A 95 2.72 -20.99 12.05
CA ASN A 95 2.19 -21.04 13.42
C ASN A 95 2.25 -19.74 14.24
N ASN A 96 2.68 -18.63 13.65
CA ASN A 96 2.67 -17.30 14.28
C ASN A 96 1.47 -16.48 13.80
N ASP A 97 0.86 -15.71 14.70
CA ASP A 97 -0.19 -14.76 14.35
C ASP A 97 0.40 -13.62 13.53
N LEU A 98 -0.20 -13.34 12.37
CA LEU A 98 0.24 -12.25 11.51
C LEU A 98 -0.11 -10.88 12.11
N ARG A 99 0.85 -9.95 12.04
CA ARG A 99 0.61 -8.54 12.30
C ARG A 99 0.06 -7.90 11.04
N ILE A 100 -1.06 -7.18 11.15
CA ILE A 100 -1.77 -6.62 10.01
C ILE A 100 -1.76 -5.10 10.11
N HIS A 101 -1.29 -4.43 9.06
CA HIS A 101 -1.18 -2.98 9.00
C HIS A 101 -1.90 -2.43 7.77
N LEU A 102 -2.75 -1.42 7.96
CA LEU A 102 -3.30 -0.64 6.86
C LEU A 102 -2.19 0.26 6.33
N SER A 103 -1.72 0.01 5.11
CA SER A 103 -0.61 0.73 4.50
C SER A 103 -1.10 1.91 3.67
N ASN A 104 -1.72 1.60 2.52
CA ASN A 104 -2.27 2.57 1.60
C ASN A 104 -3.80 2.61 1.74
N CYS A 105 -4.39 3.79 1.64
CA CYS A 105 -5.84 3.97 1.55
C CYS A 105 -6.15 5.23 0.75
N VAL A 106 -7.12 5.15 -0.15
CA VAL A 106 -7.57 6.26 -0.99
C VAL A 106 -9.07 6.40 -0.85
N LEU A 107 -9.51 7.63 -0.59
CA LEU A 107 -10.91 8.04 -0.61
C LEU A 107 -11.21 8.82 -1.90
N ASN A 108 -12.39 8.63 -2.47
CA ASN A 108 -12.90 9.55 -3.49
C ASN A 108 -13.43 10.86 -2.85
N GLU A 109 -13.91 11.79 -3.68
CA GLU A 109 -14.46 13.08 -3.26
C GLU A 109 -15.64 12.95 -2.28
N THR A 110 -16.42 11.87 -2.40
CA THR A 110 -17.57 11.59 -1.52
C THR A 110 -17.17 10.95 -0.20
N GLY A 111 -15.89 10.65 0.02
CA GLY A 111 -15.40 9.97 1.21
C GLY A 111 -15.53 8.45 1.21
N LYS A 112 -15.80 7.83 0.05
CA LYS A 112 -15.83 6.38 -0.13
C LYS A 112 -14.42 5.84 -0.36
N ILE A 113 -14.08 4.72 0.29
CA ILE A 113 -12.82 4.02 0.05
C ILE A 113 -12.86 3.42 -1.36
N VAL A 114 -11.94 3.85 -2.22
CA VAL A 114 -11.79 3.35 -3.60
C VAL A 114 -10.55 2.48 -3.77
N TYR A 115 -9.60 2.58 -2.85
CA TYR A 115 -8.44 1.71 -2.78
C TYR A 115 -7.99 1.54 -1.33
N PHE A 116 -7.55 0.34 -0.97
CA PHE A 116 -6.85 0.10 0.29
C PHE A 116 -5.85 -1.05 0.14
N GLU A 117 -4.83 -1.07 0.99
CA GLU A 117 -3.83 -2.14 1.04
C GLU A 117 -3.53 -2.52 2.49
N LEU A 118 -3.55 -3.82 2.76
CA LEU A 118 -3.11 -4.39 4.03
C LEU A 118 -1.77 -5.08 3.86
N PHE A 119 -0.83 -4.77 4.74
CA PHE A 119 0.43 -5.48 4.87
C PHE A 119 0.32 -6.52 5.99
N PHE A 120 0.82 -7.72 5.72
CA PHE A 120 0.83 -8.84 6.66
C PHE A 120 2.26 -9.19 7.01
N PHE A 121 2.62 -9.15 8.29
CA PHE A 121 3.98 -9.42 8.75
C PHE A 121 3.99 -10.61 9.73
N PRO A 122 4.84 -11.62 9.54
CA PRO A 122 4.99 -12.72 10.50
C PRO A 122 5.46 -12.25 11.89
N LYS A 123 6.34 -11.24 11.95
CA LYS A 123 6.82 -10.59 13.18
C LYS A 123 7.04 -9.09 12.96
N LYS A 124 7.41 -8.36 14.02
CA LYS A 124 7.52 -6.90 14.00
C LYS A 124 8.54 -6.37 12.99
N ASP A 125 9.65 -7.07 12.85
CA ASP A 125 10.79 -6.67 12.02
C ASP A 125 11.01 -7.66 10.85
N ASP A 126 10.02 -8.52 10.60
CA ASP A 126 10.01 -9.44 9.46
C ASP A 126 9.52 -8.72 8.20
N LEU A 127 9.67 -9.41 7.07
CA LEU A 127 9.13 -8.95 5.80
C LEU A 127 7.61 -9.00 5.78
N GLN A 128 7.04 -8.06 5.04
CA GLN A 128 5.67 -8.25 4.60
C GLN A 128 5.59 -9.50 3.73
N LEU A 129 4.55 -10.29 3.93
CA LEU A 129 4.18 -11.33 2.98
C LEU A 129 3.80 -10.68 1.65
N TYR A 130 4.30 -11.22 0.56
CA TYR A 130 3.88 -10.86 -0.78
C TYR A 130 2.61 -11.64 -1.17
N PRO A 131 1.82 -11.14 -2.14
CA PRO A 131 0.56 -11.79 -2.53
C PRO A 131 0.67 -13.27 -2.94
N ASN A 132 1.82 -13.69 -3.48
CA ASN A 132 2.10 -15.08 -3.81
C ASN A 132 2.34 -15.97 -2.58
N GLU A 133 2.66 -15.37 -1.42
CA GLU A 133 2.87 -16.05 -0.14
C GLU A 133 1.60 -16.11 0.72
N TYR A 134 0.51 -15.47 0.26
CA TYR A 134 -0.75 -15.46 1.00
C TYR A 134 -1.35 -16.85 1.08
N THR A 135 -1.43 -17.38 2.30
CA THR A 135 -2.12 -18.63 2.63
C THR A 135 -3.63 -18.49 2.34
N PRO A 136 -4.37 -19.60 2.23
CA PRO A 136 -5.84 -19.55 2.11
C PRO A 136 -6.50 -18.75 3.24
N GLU A 137 -5.95 -18.81 4.46
CA GLU A 137 -6.43 -18.04 5.61
C GLU A 137 -6.25 -16.52 5.40
N VAL A 138 -5.08 -16.09 4.91
CA VAL A 138 -4.82 -14.67 4.60
C VAL A 138 -5.76 -14.18 3.51
N LYS A 139 -5.98 -14.97 2.46
CA LYS A 139 -6.90 -14.63 1.36
C LYS A 139 -8.34 -14.53 1.85
N ALA A 140 -8.80 -15.46 2.68
CA ALA A 140 -10.13 -15.42 3.28
C ALA A 140 -10.31 -14.22 4.22
N TYR A 141 -9.28 -13.90 5.01
CA TYR A 141 -9.27 -12.71 5.86
C TYR A 141 -9.38 -11.44 5.02
N LEU A 142 -8.54 -11.30 3.99
CA LEU A 142 -8.54 -10.14 3.09
C LEU A 142 -9.90 -9.97 2.40
N SER A 143 -10.50 -11.06 1.90
CA SER A 143 -11.82 -11.01 1.25
C SER A 143 -12.92 -10.53 2.20
N LYS A 144 -12.91 -10.94 3.47
CA LYS A 144 -13.85 -10.41 4.47
C LYS A 144 -13.61 -8.93 4.75
N VAL A 145 -12.35 -8.50 4.82
CA VAL A 145 -12.04 -7.07 4.99
C VAL A 145 -12.49 -6.26 3.77
N GLU A 146 -12.30 -6.77 2.54
CA GLU A 146 -12.82 -6.13 1.32
C GLU A 146 -14.34 -5.92 1.42
N GLN A 147 -15.10 -6.93 1.85
CA GLN A 147 -16.55 -6.80 2.07
C GLN A 147 -16.89 -5.77 3.15
N MET A 148 -16.10 -5.65 4.22
CA MET A 148 -16.30 -4.61 5.24
C MET A 148 -16.05 -3.21 4.66
N VAL A 149 -15.02 -3.06 3.83
CA VAL A 149 -14.69 -1.80 3.17
C VAL A 149 -15.79 -1.40 2.18
N ASP A 150 -16.33 -2.35 1.43
CA ASP A 150 -17.43 -2.12 0.49
C ASP A 150 -18.71 -1.62 1.19
N ASN A 151 -18.93 -2.05 2.44
CA ASN A 151 -20.06 -1.66 3.29
C ASN A 151 -19.72 -0.53 4.27
N ALA A 152 -18.55 0.10 4.14
CA ALA A 152 -18.14 1.14 5.05
C ALA A 152 -18.96 2.42 4.85
N PRO A 153 -19.23 3.18 5.93
CA PRO A 153 -19.84 4.51 5.78
C PRO A 153 -18.91 5.43 5.01
N LEU A 154 -19.46 6.54 4.52
CA LEU A 154 -18.63 7.63 4.00
C LEU A 154 -17.78 8.21 5.13
N PHE A 155 -16.49 8.35 4.88
CA PHE A 155 -15.56 8.98 5.81
C PHE A 155 -15.32 10.42 5.41
N ASN A 156 -15.12 11.30 6.38
CA ASN A 156 -14.78 12.70 6.09
C ASN A 156 -13.47 12.74 5.29
N ASN A 157 -13.58 13.10 4.03
CA ASN A 157 -12.43 13.43 3.20
C ASN A 157 -12.05 14.88 3.52
N GLU A 158 -11.34 15.07 4.63
CA GLU A 158 -10.60 16.30 4.88
C GLU A 158 -9.50 16.33 3.79
N GLN A 159 -9.84 16.81 2.59
CA GLN A 159 -8.87 16.99 1.51
C GLN A 159 -7.73 17.84 2.07
N GLN A 160 -6.55 17.24 2.25
CA GLN A 160 -5.33 18.04 2.19
C GLN A 160 -5.29 18.63 0.78
N GLN A 161 -5.05 19.93 0.72
CA GLN A 161 -5.22 20.83 -0.42
C GLN A 161 -4.93 20.20 -1.79
N PRO A 162 -5.60 20.65 -2.87
CA PRO A 162 -5.15 20.35 -4.21
C PRO A 162 -3.66 20.72 -4.29
N LEU A 163 -2.79 19.73 -4.55
CA LEU A 163 -1.46 20.03 -5.04
C LEU A 163 -1.69 20.84 -6.30
N TYR A 164 -1.47 22.16 -6.22
CA TYR A 164 -1.59 23.08 -7.33
C TYR A 164 -1.00 22.42 -8.56
N PHE A 165 -1.80 22.32 -9.62
CA PHE A 165 -1.28 22.10 -10.95
C PHE A 165 -0.27 23.24 -11.18
N ALA A 166 1.02 22.94 -11.11
CA ALA A 166 1.96 23.74 -11.85
C ALA A 166 1.54 23.56 -13.30
N GLU A 167 1.03 24.63 -13.91
CA GLU A 167 0.80 24.67 -15.34
C GLU A 167 2.07 24.18 -16.06
N PRO A 168 1.95 23.39 -17.14
CA PRO A 168 3.12 22.99 -17.90
C PRO A 168 3.86 24.25 -18.33
N ILE A 169 5.14 24.34 -17.97
CA ILE A 169 6.03 25.36 -18.51
C ILE A 169 6.10 25.08 -20.02
N VAL A 170 5.41 25.90 -20.80
CA VAL A 170 5.61 25.97 -22.25
C VAL A 170 6.98 26.60 -22.45
N ILE A 171 7.93 25.81 -22.94
CA ILE A 171 9.20 26.33 -23.44
C ILE A 171 8.96 26.61 -24.93
N GLU A 172 8.87 27.88 -25.30
CA GLU A 172 9.02 28.33 -26.70
C GLU A 172 10.50 28.26 -27.13
#